data_AF-F3M8S2-F1
#
_entry.id   AF-F3M8S2-F1
#
_cell.length_a   1.000
_cell.length_b   1.000
_cell.length_c   1.000
_cell.angle_alpha   90.00
_cell.angle_beta   90.00
_cell.angle_gamma   90.00
#
_symmetry.space_group_name_H-M   'P 1'
#
loop_
_entity.id
_entity.type
_entity.pdbx_description
1 polymer ?
#
loop_
_entity_poly.entity_id
_entity_poly.type
_entity_poly.pdbx_seq_one_letter_code
_entity_poly.pdbx_strand_id
1 'polypeptide(L)'
;MIVKKVWIDAGHGGKDAGATGNGLQEKDIVLALSLAVKKRLEADYDGVQVYLSRSSDVFLELAERTHKANAAGTDILVSIHCNAGGGAGGFESYRYTSASPGSVKLQNVIHSEVMSAITSYGASDRGQKAANLHMVRESKMPAVLTENLFIDVAADAAKLKRQDVMDALARGHVNGIAKYLGLQKKEGGTEVSDKVNVIVNGKQIEDGRLENGVTYVPLRAIGEALGAKVGWDNKTKTATVTTE
;
A
#
# COMPACT_ATOMS: atom_id res chain seq x y z
N MET A 1 -10.66 -2.03 -25.25
CA MET A 1 -9.48 -2.13 -24.37
C MET A 1 -9.38 -3.54 -23.81
N ILE A 2 -8.18 -4.12 -23.74
CA ILE A 2 -7.96 -5.39 -23.03
C ILE A 2 -8.00 -5.08 -21.53
N VAL A 3 -8.88 -5.75 -20.79
CA VAL A 3 -9.00 -5.58 -19.34
C VAL A 3 -8.02 -6.53 -18.64
N LYS A 4 -7.11 -5.99 -17.84
CA LYS A 4 -6.22 -6.72 -16.94
C LYS A 4 -6.98 -7.16 -15.70
N LYS A 5 -6.90 -8.43 -15.35
CA LYS A 5 -7.58 -9.05 -14.22
C LYS A 5 -6.59 -9.31 -13.10
N VAL A 6 -6.82 -8.72 -11.94
CA VAL A 6 -5.97 -8.88 -10.75
C VAL A 6 -6.72 -9.69 -9.72
N TRP A 7 -6.11 -10.76 -9.20
CA TRP A 7 -6.61 -11.43 -8.00
C TRP A 7 -5.89 -10.89 -6.76
N ILE A 8 -6.65 -10.38 -5.79
CA ILE A 8 -6.14 -10.02 -4.47
C ILE A 8 -6.71 -11.03 -3.47
N ASP A 9 -5.84 -11.80 -2.82
CA ASP A 9 -6.22 -12.67 -1.72
C ASP A 9 -6.00 -11.95 -0.39
N ALA A 10 -7.08 -11.71 0.35
CA ALA A 10 -7.01 -11.26 1.74
C ALA A 10 -6.84 -12.50 2.64
N GLY A 11 -5.64 -12.69 3.20
CA GLY A 11 -5.30 -13.83 4.05
C GLY A 11 -6.31 -14.08 5.18
N HIS A 12 -6.43 -15.33 5.63
CA HIS A 12 -7.28 -15.71 6.77
C HIS A 12 -8.76 -15.34 6.59
N GLY A 13 -9.51 -15.15 7.69
CA GLY A 13 -10.91 -14.72 7.70
C GLY A 13 -11.84 -15.65 8.48
N GLY A 14 -12.94 -15.10 8.98
CA GLY A 14 -13.93 -15.79 9.78
C GLY A 14 -13.31 -16.45 11.02
N LYS A 15 -13.37 -17.79 11.06
CA LYS A 15 -12.84 -18.63 12.14
C LYS A 15 -11.31 -18.62 12.23
N ASP A 16 -10.63 -18.21 11.17
CA ASP A 16 -9.17 -18.09 11.14
C ASP A 16 -8.80 -16.61 11.33
N ALA A 17 -8.28 -16.28 12.50
CA ALA A 17 -7.86 -14.91 12.81
C ALA A 17 -6.50 -14.54 12.18
N GLY A 18 -5.74 -15.53 11.71
CA GLY A 18 -4.32 -15.39 11.43
C GLY A 18 -3.53 -15.05 12.69
N ALA A 19 -2.41 -14.34 12.52
CA ALA A 19 -1.63 -13.83 13.63
C ALA A 19 -2.46 -12.87 14.49
N THR A 20 -2.32 -12.99 15.81
CA THR A 20 -2.95 -12.08 16.79
C THR A 20 -1.90 -11.58 17.77
N GLY A 21 -2.00 -10.30 18.12
CA GLY A 21 -1.00 -9.67 18.98
C GLY A 21 -1.21 -8.17 19.04
N ASN A 22 -0.79 -7.54 20.15
CA ASN A 22 -0.85 -6.09 20.31
C ASN A 22 -2.25 -5.46 20.08
N GLY A 23 -3.32 -6.23 20.29
CA GLY A 23 -4.72 -5.80 20.04
C GLY A 23 -5.13 -5.80 18.57
N LEU A 24 -4.38 -6.47 17.70
CA LEU A 24 -4.65 -6.63 16.27
C LEU A 24 -4.94 -8.09 15.93
N GLN A 25 -5.76 -8.29 14.90
CA GLN A 25 -5.96 -9.57 14.23
C GLN A 25 -5.57 -9.41 12.76
N GLU A 26 -4.78 -10.35 12.24
CA GLU A 26 -4.29 -10.32 10.86
C GLU A 26 -5.42 -10.21 9.86
N LYS A 27 -6.47 -11.03 10.03
CA LYS A 27 -7.63 -11.05 9.14
C LYS A 27 -8.27 -9.69 8.91
N ASP A 28 -8.26 -8.80 9.90
CA ASP A 28 -8.88 -7.48 9.82
C ASP A 28 -7.98 -6.50 9.05
N ILE A 29 -6.69 -6.50 9.38
CA ILE A 29 -5.68 -5.66 8.73
C ILE A 29 -5.58 -5.99 7.24
N VAL A 30 -5.48 -7.27 6.89
CA VAL A 30 -5.30 -7.70 5.50
C VAL A 30 -6.57 -7.54 4.68
N LEU A 31 -7.76 -7.63 5.30
CA LEU A 31 -9.02 -7.31 4.65
C LEU A 31 -9.09 -5.82 4.31
N ALA A 32 -8.82 -4.95 5.29
CA ALA A 32 -8.84 -3.51 5.10
C ALA A 32 -7.86 -3.08 4.00
N LEU A 33 -6.62 -3.60 4.04
CA LEU A 33 -5.61 -3.33 3.02
C LEU A 33 -6.05 -3.82 1.63
N SER A 34 -6.57 -5.04 1.52
CA SER A 34 -7.02 -5.61 0.24
C SER A 34 -8.16 -4.83 -0.39
N LEU A 35 -9.14 -4.39 0.42
CA LEU A 35 -10.23 -3.52 -0.03
C LEU A 35 -9.72 -2.16 -0.52
N ALA A 36 -8.74 -1.57 0.19
CA ALA A 36 -8.13 -0.31 -0.21
C ALA A 36 -7.37 -0.43 -1.54
N VAL A 37 -6.61 -1.52 -1.75
CA VAL A 37 -5.90 -1.78 -3.01
C VAL A 37 -6.88 -1.96 -4.16
N LYS A 38 -7.96 -2.75 -3.99
CA LYS A 38 -9.02 -2.90 -4.99
C LYS A 38 -9.61 -1.54 -5.38
N LYS A 39 -10.06 -0.78 -4.37
CA LYS A 39 -10.71 0.52 -4.58
C LYS A 39 -9.81 1.46 -5.37
N ARG A 40 -8.54 1.59 -4.99
CA ARG A 40 -7.57 2.50 -5.63
C ARG A 40 -7.22 2.06 -7.04
N LEU A 41 -6.95 0.77 -7.29
CA LEU A 41 -6.67 0.27 -8.64
C LEU A 41 -7.83 0.55 -9.61
N GLU A 42 -9.06 0.22 -9.21
CA GLU A 42 -10.23 0.40 -10.08
C GLU A 42 -10.66 1.86 -10.21
N ALA A 43 -10.34 2.72 -9.24
CA ALA A 43 -10.57 4.15 -9.33
C ALA A 43 -9.56 4.83 -10.25
N ASP A 44 -8.26 4.55 -10.05
CA ASP A 44 -7.16 5.38 -10.56
C ASP A 44 -6.64 4.92 -11.93
N TYR A 45 -6.90 3.68 -12.35
CA TYR A 45 -6.34 3.10 -13.58
C TYR A 45 -7.41 2.58 -14.55
N ASP A 46 -7.18 2.78 -15.85
CA ASP A 46 -8.02 2.23 -16.91
C ASP A 46 -7.65 0.79 -17.23
N GLY A 47 -8.66 0.03 -17.68
CA GLY A 47 -8.46 -1.33 -18.17
C GLY A 47 -8.01 -2.32 -17.10
N VAL A 48 -8.42 -2.13 -15.84
CA VAL A 48 -8.16 -3.08 -14.74
C VAL A 48 -9.46 -3.51 -14.06
N GLN A 49 -9.56 -4.80 -13.73
CA GLN A 49 -10.62 -5.39 -12.92
C GLN A 49 -10.00 -6.19 -11.79
N VAL A 50 -10.41 -5.91 -10.55
CA VAL A 50 -9.85 -6.55 -9.37
C VAL A 50 -10.86 -7.51 -8.76
N TYR A 51 -10.46 -8.76 -8.59
CA TYR A 51 -11.19 -9.79 -7.89
C TYR A 51 -10.61 -9.96 -6.49
N LEU A 52 -11.47 -10.20 -5.51
CA LEU A 52 -11.06 -10.48 -4.13
C LEU A 52 -11.38 -11.94 -3.80
N SER A 53 -10.52 -12.60 -3.03
CA SER A 53 -10.89 -13.87 -2.41
C SER A 53 -12.07 -13.69 -1.46
N ARG A 54 -12.02 -12.65 -0.61
CA ARG A 54 -13.11 -12.23 0.28
C ARG A 54 -13.20 -10.70 0.36
N SER A 55 -14.41 -10.17 0.48
CA SER A 55 -14.71 -8.74 0.69
C SER A 55 -15.33 -8.46 2.06
N SER A 56 -15.46 -9.49 2.90
CA SER A 56 -16.00 -9.44 4.26
C SER A 56 -15.21 -10.43 5.15
N ASP A 57 -15.52 -10.45 6.44
CA ASP A 57 -14.92 -11.40 7.37
C ASP A 57 -15.53 -12.80 7.24
N VAL A 58 -15.08 -13.53 6.23
CA VAL A 58 -15.49 -14.92 5.96
C VAL A 58 -14.25 -15.80 5.78
N PHE A 59 -14.36 -17.05 6.22
CA PHE A 59 -13.30 -18.03 6.07
C PHE A 59 -13.38 -18.70 4.69
N LEU A 60 -12.23 -18.84 4.01
CA LEU A 60 -12.07 -19.62 2.79
C LEU A 60 -10.86 -20.55 2.92
N GLU A 61 -11.04 -21.80 2.50
CA GLU A 61 -9.95 -22.77 2.43
C GLU A 61 -8.90 -22.34 1.41
N LEU A 62 -7.63 -22.65 1.65
CA LEU A 62 -6.52 -22.26 0.77
C LEU A 62 -6.74 -22.73 -0.68
N ALA A 63 -7.17 -23.98 -0.87
CA ALA A 63 -7.48 -24.53 -2.19
C ALA A 63 -8.61 -23.77 -2.89
N GLU A 64 -9.64 -23.35 -2.15
CA GLU A 64 -10.75 -22.59 -2.72
C GLU A 64 -10.28 -21.24 -3.27
N ARG A 65 -9.39 -20.55 -2.56
CA ARG A 65 -8.83 -19.25 -2.99
C ARG A 65 -8.10 -19.36 -4.32
N THR A 66 -7.18 -20.33 -4.45
CA THR A 66 -6.42 -20.52 -5.70
C THR A 66 -7.28 -21.10 -6.82
N HIS A 67 -8.25 -21.98 -6.52
CA HIS A 67 -9.19 -22.47 -7.52
C HIS A 67 -10.02 -21.33 -8.13
N LYS A 68 -10.54 -20.41 -7.30
CA LYS A 68 -11.28 -19.23 -7.77
C LYS A 68 -10.41 -18.31 -8.64
N ALA A 69 -9.18 -18.02 -8.22
CA ALA A 69 -8.23 -17.23 -9.01
C ALA A 69 -7.93 -17.87 -10.37
N ASN A 70 -7.62 -19.17 -10.36
CA ASN A 70 -7.33 -19.95 -11.56
C ASN A 70 -8.53 -20.01 -12.51
N ALA A 71 -9.74 -20.20 -11.99
CA ALA A 71 -10.97 -20.24 -12.79
C ALA A 71 -11.34 -18.87 -13.38
N ALA A 72 -11.06 -17.79 -12.66
CA ALA A 72 -11.28 -16.42 -13.15
C ALA A 72 -10.32 -16.02 -14.28
N GLY A 73 -9.23 -16.79 -14.47
CA GLY A 73 -8.21 -16.52 -15.48
C GLY A 73 -7.55 -15.16 -15.26
N THR A 74 -7.16 -14.85 -14.01
CA THR A 74 -6.51 -13.58 -13.69
C THR A 74 -5.08 -13.51 -14.26
N ASP A 75 -4.63 -12.30 -14.60
CA ASP A 75 -3.29 -12.06 -15.12
C ASP A 75 -2.23 -12.17 -14.03
N ILE A 76 -2.58 -11.83 -12.77
CA ILE A 76 -1.71 -11.95 -11.59
C ILE A 76 -2.50 -12.32 -10.34
N LEU A 77 -1.78 -12.78 -9.31
CA LEU A 77 -2.25 -12.96 -7.94
C LEU A 77 -1.33 -12.24 -6.94
N VAL A 78 -1.94 -11.50 -6.01
CA VAL A 78 -1.26 -10.89 -4.86
C VAL A 78 -1.95 -11.34 -3.58
N SER A 79 -1.24 -12.11 -2.75
CA SER A 79 -1.71 -12.60 -1.45
C SER A 79 -1.22 -11.66 -0.35
N ILE A 80 -2.12 -11.04 0.40
CA ILE A 80 -1.81 -10.01 1.40
C ILE A 80 -1.95 -10.63 2.80
N HIS A 81 -0.85 -10.61 3.55
CA HIS A 81 -0.70 -11.13 4.91
C HIS A 81 -0.01 -10.09 5.82
N CYS A 82 0.01 -10.36 7.12
CA CYS A 82 0.95 -9.77 8.08
C CYS A 82 1.62 -10.89 8.86
N ASN A 83 2.89 -10.71 9.22
CA ASN A 83 3.65 -11.80 9.81
C ASN A 83 3.53 -11.85 11.34
N ALA A 84 4.04 -12.93 11.92
CA ALA A 84 4.37 -13.06 13.34
C ALA A 84 5.58 -13.98 13.52
N GLY A 85 6.28 -13.86 14.64
CA GLY A 85 7.52 -14.59 14.94
C GLY A 85 8.61 -13.73 15.58
N GLY A 86 8.27 -12.51 16.01
CA GLY A 86 9.16 -11.60 16.72
C GLY A 86 10.30 -11.02 15.88
N GLY A 87 11.43 -10.77 16.54
CA GLY A 87 12.57 -10.08 15.95
C GLY A 87 12.34 -8.57 15.77
N ALA A 88 13.02 -7.98 14.78
CA ALA A 88 12.95 -6.54 14.52
C ALA A 88 11.68 -6.09 13.76
N GLY A 89 10.82 -7.03 13.34
CA GLY A 89 9.74 -6.73 12.41
C GLY A 89 10.25 -6.32 11.02
N GLY A 90 9.34 -5.84 10.17
CA GLY A 90 9.58 -5.36 8.82
C GLY A 90 8.73 -6.03 7.75
N PHE A 91 8.86 -5.53 6.53
CA PHE A 91 8.14 -6.04 5.36
C PHE A 91 8.97 -7.10 4.63
N GLU A 92 8.30 -8.16 4.17
CA GLU A 92 8.89 -9.18 3.32
C GLU A 92 7.92 -9.65 2.25
N SER A 93 8.45 -10.27 1.20
CA SER A 93 7.65 -10.85 0.14
C SER A 93 8.11 -12.25 -0.19
N TYR A 94 7.20 -13.05 -0.73
CA TYR A 94 7.41 -14.45 -1.05
C TYR A 94 6.94 -14.77 -2.47
N ARG A 95 7.77 -15.53 -3.18
CA ARG A 95 7.40 -16.26 -4.40
C ARG A 95 7.53 -17.76 -4.16
N TYR A 96 7.00 -18.57 -5.08
CA TYR A 96 7.27 -20.01 -5.06
C TYR A 96 8.77 -20.31 -5.29
N THR A 97 9.28 -21.40 -4.74
CA THR A 97 10.68 -21.82 -4.91
C THR A 97 11.05 -21.98 -6.38
N SER A 98 10.18 -22.62 -7.16
CA SER A 98 10.28 -22.77 -8.62
C SER A 98 9.42 -21.76 -9.38
N ALA A 99 9.42 -20.51 -8.93
CA ALA A 99 8.62 -19.44 -9.54
C ALA A 99 8.92 -19.21 -11.03
N SER A 100 7.89 -18.85 -11.77
CA SER A 100 8.02 -18.38 -13.15
C SER A 100 8.80 -17.05 -13.22
N PRO A 101 9.41 -16.70 -14.37
CA PRO A 101 10.00 -15.37 -14.58
C PRO A 101 9.00 -14.24 -14.32
N GLY A 102 7.72 -14.46 -14.63
CA GLY A 102 6.63 -13.54 -14.34
C GLY A 102 6.47 -13.28 -12.85
N SER A 103 6.47 -14.32 -12.01
CA SER A 103 6.37 -14.18 -10.55
C SER A 103 7.61 -13.52 -9.95
N VAL A 104 8.82 -13.80 -10.47
CA VAL A 104 10.06 -13.13 -10.05
C VAL A 104 9.97 -11.62 -10.32
N LYS A 105 9.55 -11.23 -11.54
CA LYS A 105 9.37 -9.82 -11.89
C LYS A 105 8.26 -9.15 -11.04
N LEU A 106 7.17 -9.87 -10.79
CA LEU A 106 6.06 -9.36 -9.97
C LEU A 106 6.51 -9.08 -8.53
N GLN A 107 7.24 -10.03 -7.92
CA GLN A 107 7.80 -9.86 -6.59
C GLN A 107 8.75 -8.67 -6.52
N ASN A 108 9.70 -8.57 -7.45
CA ASN A 108 10.68 -7.47 -7.49
C ASN A 108 9.98 -6.10 -7.49
N VAL A 109 8.98 -5.93 -8.36
CA VAL A 109 8.30 -4.65 -8.53
C VAL A 109 7.42 -4.33 -7.32
N ILE A 110 6.58 -5.26 -6.86
CA ILE A 110 5.70 -5.02 -5.70
C ILE A 110 6.54 -4.76 -4.44
N HIS A 111 7.59 -5.54 -4.21
CA HIS A 111 8.41 -5.38 -3.02
C HIS A 111 9.11 -4.01 -3.00
N SER A 112 9.68 -3.58 -4.13
CA SER A 112 10.31 -2.27 -4.27
C SER A 112 9.34 -1.11 -4.03
N GLU A 113 8.13 -1.16 -4.60
CA GLU A 113 7.15 -0.08 -4.48
C GLU A 113 6.55 0.00 -3.07
N VAL A 114 6.31 -1.15 -2.43
CA VAL A 114 5.86 -1.17 -1.02
C VAL A 114 6.94 -0.63 -0.11
N MET A 115 8.18 -1.11 -0.21
CA MET A 115 9.28 -0.60 0.62
C MET A 115 9.50 0.90 0.44
N SER A 116 9.46 1.40 -0.79
CA SER A 116 9.56 2.84 -1.06
C SER A 116 8.46 3.64 -0.38
N ALA A 117 7.24 3.09 -0.27
CA ALA A 117 6.11 3.78 0.35
C ALA A 117 6.18 3.80 1.89
N ILE A 118 6.81 2.81 2.51
CA ILE A 118 6.75 2.62 3.98
C ILE A 118 8.08 2.89 4.71
N THR A 119 9.20 3.02 4.00
CA THR A 119 10.52 3.23 4.62
C THR A 119 10.59 4.52 5.46
N SER A 120 9.91 5.59 5.04
CA SER A 120 9.83 6.85 5.80
C SER A 120 9.08 6.73 7.12
N TYR A 121 8.33 5.64 7.32
CA TYR A 121 7.66 5.31 8.57
C TYR A 121 8.52 4.40 9.47
N GLY A 122 9.80 4.20 9.13
CA GLY A 122 10.73 3.37 9.88
C GLY A 122 10.46 1.87 9.75
N ALA A 123 9.83 1.44 8.65
CA ALA A 123 9.66 0.02 8.35
C ALA A 123 10.97 -0.57 7.80
N SER A 124 11.38 -1.71 8.35
CA SER A 124 12.58 -2.44 7.92
C SER A 124 12.28 -3.30 6.68
N ASP A 125 13.26 -3.40 5.79
CA ASP A 125 13.25 -4.36 4.68
C ASP A 125 13.80 -5.71 5.16
N ARG A 126 12.98 -6.76 5.09
CA ARG A 126 13.38 -8.14 5.42
C ARG A 126 13.62 -8.99 4.17
N GLY A 127 13.55 -8.36 3.01
CA GLY A 127 13.94 -8.90 1.73
C GLY A 127 12.87 -9.70 1.01
N GLN A 128 13.28 -10.15 -0.17
CA GLN A 128 12.51 -10.98 -1.07
C GLN A 128 12.91 -12.44 -0.88
N LYS A 129 11.94 -13.29 -0.57
CA LYS A 129 12.15 -14.69 -0.20
C LYS A 129 11.46 -15.62 -1.19
N ALA A 130 11.89 -16.88 -1.18
CA ALA A 130 11.24 -17.96 -1.92
C ALA A 130 10.85 -19.08 -0.95
N ALA A 131 9.60 -19.51 -0.99
CA ALA A 131 9.09 -20.54 -0.08
C ALA A 131 7.98 -21.38 -0.73
N ASN A 132 7.71 -22.54 -0.16
CA ASN A 132 6.69 -23.47 -0.64
C ASN A 132 5.28 -23.14 -0.08
N LEU A 133 4.80 -21.91 -0.30
CA LEU A 133 3.51 -21.44 0.20
C LEU A 133 2.39 -21.73 -0.80
N HIS A 134 1.21 -22.13 -0.30
CA HIS A 134 0.09 -22.59 -1.13
C HIS A 134 -0.33 -21.58 -2.19
N MET A 135 -0.55 -20.33 -1.79
CA MET A 135 -1.08 -19.29 -2.68
C MET A 135 -0.17 -19.03 -3.89
N VAL A 136 1.15 -19.08 -3.72
CA VAL A 136 2.11 -18.87 -4.82
C VAL A 136 2.43 -20.16 -5.58
N ARG A 137 2.26 -21.34 -4.97
CA ARG A 137 2.51 -22.64 -5.61
C ARG A 137 1.36 -23.07 -6.52
N GLU A 138 0.12 -22.96 -6.05
CA GLU A 138 -1.06 -23.53 -6.73
C GLU A 138 -1.72 -22.55 -7.73
N SER A 139 -1.15 -21.36 -7.87
CA SER A 139 -1.60 -20.34 -8.82
C SER A 139 -1.06 -20.61 -10.22
N LYS A 140 -1.92 -20.49 -11.24
CA LYS A 140 -1.55 -20.68 -12.65
C LYS A 140 -1.05 -19.41 -13.33
N MET A 141 -1.19 -18.26 -12.67
CA MET A 141 -0.69 -16.96 -13.09
C MET A 141 0.52 -16.53 -12.24
N PRO A 142 1.30 -15.53 -12.66
CA PRO A 142 2.30 -14.90 -11.81
C PRO A 142 1.72 -14.50 -10.45
N ALA A 143 2.39 -14.94 -9.37
CA ALA A 143 1.88 -14.81 -8.01
C ALA A 143 2.98 -14.35 -7.04
N VAL A 144 2.59 -13.49 -6.11
CA VAL A 144 3.41 -13.05 -4.97
C VAL A 144 2.56 -13.06 -3.70
N LEU A 145 3.19 -13.34 -2.56
CA LEU A 145 2.65 -13.14 -1.23
C LEU A 145 3.44 -12.05 -0.51
N THR A 146 2.77 -11.15 0.20
CA THR A 146 3.39 -10.05 0.94
C THR A 146 3.05 -10.15 2.41
N GLU A 147 4.07 -9.99 3.25
CA GLU A 147 3.95 -9.89 4.70
C GLU A 147 4.11 -8.42 5.12
N ASN A 148 2.98 -7.79 5.39
CA ASN A 148 2.85 -6.36 5.63
C ASN A 148 3.15 -6.01 7.09
N LEU A 149 4.41 -6.17 7.50
CA LEU A 149 4.87 -5.98 8.88
C LEU A 149 4.45 -7.10 9.84
N PHE A 150 4.96 -7.06 11.08
CA PHE A 150 4.77 -8.11 12.09
C PHE A 150 3.75 -7.69 13.16
N ILE A 151 2.68 -8.47 13.33
CA ILE A 151 1.58 -8.18 14.28
C ILE A 151 2.03 -8.32 15.73
N ASP A 152 2.94 -9.24 16.03
CA ASP A 152 3.45 -9.49 17.38
C ASP A 152 4.59 -8.55 17.78
N VAL A 153 5.21 -7.84 16.83
CA VAL A 153 6.25 -6.83 17.09
C VAL A 153 5.60 -5.47 17.38
N ALA A 154 5.74 -4.99 18.62
CA ALA A 154 5.07 -3.76 19.09
C ALA A 154 5.32 -2.53 18.18
N ALA A 155 6.54 -2.35 17.67
CA ALA A 155 6.89 -1.24 16.80
C ALA A 155 6.19 -1.31 15.43
N ASP A 156 5.89 -2.50 14.93
CA ASP A 156 5.18 -2.71 13.67
C ASP A 156 3.67 -2.67 13.87
N ALA A 157 3.17 -3.27 14.94
CA ALA A 157 1.77 -3.15 15.35
C ALA A 157 1.37 -1.67 15.55
N ALA A 158 2.26 -0.83 16.12
CA ALA A 158 2.03 0.60 16.24
C ALA A 158 1.91 1.30 14.88
N LYS A 159 2.64 0.84 13.85
CA LYS A 159 2.52 1.34 12.47
C LYS A 159 1.21 0.87 11.84
N LEU A 160 0.84 -0.40 12.00
CA LEU A 160 -0.40 -0.98 11.45
C LEU A 160 -1.68 -0.34 12.01
N LYS A 161 -1.61 0.26 13.20
CA LYS A 161 -2.73 1.03 13.78
C LYS A 161 -2.90 2.42 13.17
N ARG A 162 -1.95 2.89 12.36
CA ARG A 162 -2.00 4.23 11.77
C ARG A 162 -2.58 4.18 10.36
N GLN A 163 -3.58 5.02 10.12
CA GLN A 163 -4.24 5.13 8.83
C GLN A 163 -3.28 5.55 7.71
N ASP A 164 -2.36 6.47 7.98
CA ASP A 164 -1.41 6.95 6.98
C ASP A 164 -0.40 5.87 6.53
N VAL A 165 -0.01 4.97 7.43
CA VAL A 165 0.78 3.77 7.09
C VAL A 165 -0.05 2.77 6.28
N MET A 166 -1.30 2.51 6.67
CA MET A 166 -2.18 1.61 5.91
C MET A 166 -2.42 2.12 4.49
N ASP A 167 -2.59 3.44 4.34
CA ASP A 167 -2.66 4.08 3.02
C ASP A 167 -1.33 3.98 2.26
N ALA A 168 -0.18 4.06 2.93
CA ALA A 168 1.13 3.89 2.31
C ALA A 168 1.34 2.47 1.79
N LEU A 169 0.98 1.45 2.60
CA LEU A 169 0.98 0.06 2.18
C LEU A 169 0.09 -0.13 0.95
N ALA A 170 -1.15 0.40 0.98
CA ALA A 170 -2.07 0.30 -0.15
C ALA A 170 -1.49 0.96 -1.42
N ARG A 171 -0.93 2.17 -1.31
CA ARG A 171 -0.28 2.86 -2.44
C ARG A 171 0.88 2.05 -3.02
N GLY A 172 1.73 1.47 -2.17
CA GLY A 172 2.84 0.63 -2.60
C GLY A 172 2.38 -0.58 -3.42
N HIS A 173 1.33 -1.27 -2.98
CA HIS A 173 0.73 -2.39 -3.71
C HIS A 173 0.13 -1.94 -5.04
N VAL A 174 -0.65 -0.86 -5.04
CA VAL A 174 -1.28 -0.28 -6.24
C VAL A 174 -0.22 0.09 -7.28
N ASN A 175 0.83 0.81 -6.87
CA ASN A 175 1.92 1.20 -7.76
C ASN A 175 2.66 -0.01 -8.31
N GLY A 176 2.96 -1.01 -7.47
CA GLY A 176 3.61 -2.25 -7.88
C GLY A 176 2.80 -3.03 -8.91
N ILE A 177 1.50 -3.19 -8.67
CA ILE A 177 0.56 -3.86 -9.58
C ILE A 177 0.44 -3.10 -10.90
N ALA A 178 0.22 -1.79 -10.84
CA ALA A 178 0.08 -0.95 -12.03
C ALA A 178 1.34 -0.97 -12.90
N LYS A 179 2.52 -0.84 -12.28
CA LYS A 179 3.81 -0.89 -12.96
C LYS A 179 4.10 -2.25 -13.58
N TYR A 180 3.75 -3.34 -12.90
CA TYR A 180 3.92 -4.69 -13.44
C TYR A 180 3.05 -4.92 -14.69
N LEU A 181 1.79 -4.49 -14.63
CA LEU A 181 0.79 -4.70 -15.67
C LEU A 181 0.84 -3.65 -16.80
N GLY A 182 1.61 -2.58 -16.63
CA GLY A 182 1.67 -1.46 -17.57
C GLY A 182 0.36 -0.67 -17.63
N LEU A 183 -0.36 -0.56 -16.52
CA LEU A 183 -1.65 0.14 -16.46
C LEU A 183 -1.46 1.63 -16.74
N GLN A 184 -2.43 2.21 -17.43
CA GLN A 184 -2.49 3.65 -17.67
C GLN A 184 -3.40 4.28 -16.61
N LYS A 185 -2.95 5.36 -15.98
CA LYS A 185 -3.82 6.13 -15.09
C LYS A 185 -4.95 6.75 -15.91
N LYS A 186 -6.14 6.83 -15.33
CA LYS A 186 -7.29 7.45 -16.01
C LYS A 186 -7.06 8.94 -16.19
N GLU A 187 -7.41 9.47 -17.35
CA GLU A 187 -7.45 10.92 -17.58
C GLU A 187 -8.54 11.53 -16.70
N GLY A 188 -8.16 12.44 -15.79
CA GLY A 188 -9.09 13.07 -14.85
C GLY A 188 -9.69 12.12 -13.80
N GLY A 189 -9.29 10.84 -13.78
CA GLY A 189 -9.41 10.05 -12.56
C GLY A 189 -8.65 10.82 -11.51
N THR A 190 -9.31 11.18 -10.41
CA THR A 190 -8.77 12.04 -9.38
C THR A 190 -7.31 11.67 -9.10
N GLU A 191 -6.38 12.39 -9.73
CA GLU A 191 -5.38 13.05 -8.93
C GLU A 191 -6.23 13.66 -7.84
N VAL A 192 -6.19 13.08 -6.64
CA VAL A 192 -6.22 13.94 -5.48
C VAL A 192 -5.07 14.86 -5.80
N SER A 193 -5.37 16.01 -6.44
CA SER A 193 -4.31 16.83 -6.97
C SER A 193 -3.48 17.09 -5.75
N ASP A 194 -2.20 16.75 -5.81
CA ASP A 194 -1.33 17.10 -4.72
C ASP A 194 -1.54 18.59 -4.46
N LYS A 195 -1.77 19.42 -5.50
CA LYS A 195 -2.30 20.78 -5.38
C LYS A 195 -3.45 20.96 -4.36
N VAL A 196 -3.16 21.74 -3.32
CA VAL A 196 -4.12 22.25 -2.32
C VAL A 196 -4.33 23.74 -2.58
N ASN A 197 -5.56 24.19 -2.81
CA ASN A 197 -5.83 25.62 -2.94
C ASN A 197 -5.67 26.31 -1.59
N VAL A 198 -4.78 27.30 -1.51
CA VAL A 198 -4.55 28.09 -0.28
C VAL A 198 -5.08 29.50 -0.47
N ILE A 199 -5.96 29.92 0.44
CA ILE A 199 -6.63 31.23 0.40
C ILE A 199 -6.33 31.96 1.71
N VAL A 200 -5.81 33.19 1.61
CA VAL A 200 -5.54 34.07 2.76
C VAL A 200 -6.26 35.39 2.49
N ASN A 201 -7.07 35.86 3.45
CA ASN A 201 -7.87 37.09 3.33
C ASN A 201 -8.71 37.16 2.04
N GLY A 202 -9.30 36.04 1.63
CA GLY A 202 -10.14 35.94 0.44
C GLY A 202 -9.39 35.94 -0.90
N LYS A 203 -8.05 35.99 -0.89
CA LYS A 203 -7.20 35.94 -2.08
C LYS A 203 -6.49 34.58 -2.16
N GLN A 204 -6.55 33.94 -3.33
CA GLN A 204 -5.74 32.75 -3.59
C GLN A 204 -4.26 33.13 -3.64
N ILE A 205 -3.43 32.35 -2.94
CA ILE A 205 -1.97 32.48 -2.93
C ILE A 205 -1.33 31.25 -3.57
N GLU A 206 -0.02 31.05 -3.38
CA GLU A 206 0.70 29.87 -3.85
C GLU A 206 0.02 28.59 -3.37
N ASP A 207 -0.08 27.62 -4.28
CA ASP A 207 -0.73 26.35 -3.99
C ASP A 207 0.05 25.56 -2.92
N GLY A 208 -0.68 24.90 -2.03
CA GLY A 208 -0.14 23.86 -1.16
C GLY A 208 -0.04 22.53 -1.89
N ARG A 209 0.42 21.51 -1.18
CA ARG A 209 0.38 20.14 -1.65
C ARG A 209 -0.11 19.14 -0.61
N LEU A 210 -0.82 18.10 -1.04
CA LEU A 210 -1.21 16.96 -0.24
C LEU A 210 -0.19 15.86 -0.47
N GLU A 211 0.60 15.55 0.55
CA GLU A 211 1.53 14.42 0.50
C GLU A 211 1.18 13.46 1.64
N ASN A 212 0.87 12.21 1.31
CA ASN A 212 0.58 11.17 2.30
C ASN A 212 -0.58 11.51 3.27
N GLY A 213 -1.61 12.22 2.80
CA GLY A 213 -2.75 12.65 3.63
C GLY A 213 -2.44 13.85 4.54
N VAL A 214 -1.21 14.37 4.50
CA VAL A 214 -0.80 15.59 5.18
C VAL A 214 -0.86 16.74 4.18
N THR A 215 -1.58 17.79 4.55
CA THR A 215 -1.63 19.03 3.78
C THR A 215 -0.43 19.89 4.13
N TYR A 216 0.49 20.03 3.18
CA TYR A 216 1.60 20.97 3.21
C TYR A 216 1.17 22.27 2.56
N VAL A 217 1.46 23.39 3.21
CA VAL A 217 1.14 24.71 2.68
C VAL A 217 2.40 25.59 2.64
N PRO A 218 2.50 26.53 1.69
CA PRO A 218 3.67 27.38 1.55
C PRO A 218 3.73 28.39 2.72
N LEU A 219 4.47 28.02 3.76
CA LEU A 219 4.63 28.82 4.98
C LEU A 219 5.02 30.27 4.70
N ARG A 220 5.91 30.50 3.72
CA ARG A 220 6.32 31.83 3.29
C ARG A 220 5.16 32.64 2.74
N ALA A 221 4.45 32.09 1.76
CA ALA A 221 3.34 32.78 1.11
C ALA A 221 2.21 33.10 2.10
N ILE A 222 1.92 32.19 3.05
CA ILE A 222 0.95 32.45 4.12
C ILE A 222 1.44 33.54 5.08
N GLY A 223 2.67 33.41 5.59
CA GLY A 223 3.22 34.34 6.56
C GLY A 223 3.30 35.76 6.01
N GLU A 224 3.83 35.93 4.79
CA GLU A 224 3.93 37.24 4.13
C GLU A 224 2.54 37.83 3.81
N ALA A 225 1.57 37.01 3.42
CA ALA A 225 0.18 37.46 3.22
C ALA A 225 -0.52 37.92 4.51
N LEU A 226 -0.05 37.45 5.67
CA LEU A 226 -0.52 37.87 7.00
C LEU A 226 0.35 39.00 7.60
N GLY A 227 1.31 39.54 6.85
CA GLY A 227 2.19 40.62 7.31
C GLY A 227 3.36 40.17 8.20
N ALA A 228 3.61 38.87 8.31
CA ALA A 228 4.77 38.34 9.03
C ALA A 228 6.02 38.29 8.14
N LYS A 229 7.21 38.32 8.76
CA LYS A 229 8.48 38.03 8.09
C LYS A 229 8.79 36.54 8.21
N VAL A 230 9.13 35.89 7.09
CA VAL A 230 9.46 34.45 7.06
C VAL A 230 10.93 34.23 6.71
N GLY A 231 11.66 33.57 7.59
CA GLY A 231 13.08 33.21 7.42
C GLY A 231 13.30 31.73 7.11
N TRP A 232 14.43 31.43 6.47
CA TRP A 232 14.94 30.07 6.28
C TRP A 232 16.44 30.03 6.59
N ASP A 233 16.82 29.17 7.53
CA ASP A 233 18.22 28.83 7.80
C ASP A 233 18.52 27.43 7.27
N ASN A 234 19.31 27.38 6.20
CA ASN A 234 19.66 26.11 5.55
C ASN A 234 20.64 25.25 6.36
N LYS A 235 21.41 25.83 7.29
CA LYS A 235 22.36 25.11 8.13
C LYS A 235 21.63 24.35 9.23
N THR A 236 20.66 24.98 9.88
CA THR A 236 19.88 24.38 10.95
C THR A 236 18.58 23.72 10.47
N LYS A 237 18.21 23.91 9.19
CA LYS A 237 16.93 23.48 8.62
C LYS A 237 15.74 24.09 9.35
N THR A 238 15.87 25.35 9.74
CA THR A 238 14.87 26.07 10.53
C THR A 238 14.12 27.06 9.66
N ALA A 239 12.79 27.01 9.70
CA ALA A 239 11.93 28.09 9.22
C ALA A 239 11.49 28.95 10.41
N THR A 240 11.54 30.27 10.26
CA THR A 240 11.07 31.21 11.29
C THR A 240 9.96 32.08 10.76
N VAL A 241 8.98 32.40 11.61
CA VAL A 241 7.91 33.37 11.32
C VAL A 241 7.89 34.38 12.45
N THR A 242 8.09 35.66 12.14
CA THR A 242 8.06 36.73 13.15
C THR A 242 7.05 37.79 12.74
N THR A 243 6.12 38.08 13.65
CA THR A 243 5.27 39.28 13.60
C THR A 243 5.98 40.40 14.36
N GLU A 244 5.90 41.63 13.87
CA GLU A 244 6.32 42.81 14.65
C GLU A 244 5.47 42.96 15.93
#